data_AF-A0A7R6XLQ2-F1
#
_entry.id   AF-A0A7R6XLQ2-F1
#
_cell.length_a   1.000
_cell.length_b   1.000
_cell.length_c   1.000
_cell.angle_alpha   90.00
_cell.angle_beta   90.00
_cell.angle_gamma   90.00
#
_symmetry.space_group_name_H-M   'P 1'
#
loop_
_entity.id
_entity.type
_entity.pdbx_description
1 polymer ?
#
loop_
_entity_poly.entity_id
_entity_poly.type
_entity_poly.pdbx_seq_one_letter_code
_entity_poly.pdbx_strand_id
1 'polypeptide(L)' 'MRLGAAMAENIRLRVSPEEKRMLRIAAMRRGVTLSEYVRQAAQEAAQYRVA' A
#
# COMPACT_ATOMS: atom_id res chain seq x y z
N MET A 1 -1.72 -14.58 -9.73
CA MET A 1 -0.56 -14.64 -8.80
C MET A 1 -0.99 -14.02 -7.47
N ARG A 2 -1.05 -14.80 -6.38
CA ARG A 2 -1.28 -14.27 -5.03
C ARG A 2 0.06 -13.76 -4.50
N LEU A 3 0.13 -12.50 -4.06
CA LEU A 3 1.30 -11.99 -3.34
C LEU A 3 1.46 -12.85 -2.08
N GLY A 4 2.48 -13.71 -2.03
CA GLY A 4 2.76 -14.56 -0.88
C GLY A 4 3.02 -13.70 0.36
N ALA A 5 2.64 -14.19 1.55
CA ALA A 5 2.74 -13.45 2.81
C ALA A 5 4.12 -12.80 3.02
N ALA A 6 5.20 -13.50 2.65
CA ALA A 6 6.58 -13.02 2.74
C ALA A 6 6.89 -11.80 1.84
N MET A 7 6.19 -11.63 0.72
CA MET A 7 6.38 -10.51 -0.21
C MET A 7 5.64 -9.24 0.27
N ALA A 8 4.55 -9.43 1.04
CA ALA A 8 3.84 -8.33 1.69
C ALA A 8 4.62 -7.74 2.88
N GLU A 9 5.57 -8.48 3.45
CA GLU A 9 6.34 -8.05 4.63
C GLU A 9 7.36 -6.93 4.35
N ASN A 10 7.82 -6.76 3.10
CA ASN A 10 8.84 -5.76 2.75
C ASN A 10 8.48 -4.93 1.51
N ILE A 11 7.29 -4.32 1.47
CA ILE A 11 6.93 -3.38 0.40
C ILE A 11 7.77 -2.10 0.56
N ARG A 12 8.65 -1.84 -0.40
CA ARG A 12 9.45 -0.61 -0.48
C ARG A 12 8.99 0.21 -1.68
N LEU A 13 8.59 1.45 -1.43
CA LEU A 13 8.16 2.39 -2.46
C LEU A 13 9.12 3.58 -2.51
N ARG A 14 9.54 3.95 -3.71
CA ARG A 14 10.20 5.24 -3.97
C ARG A 14 9.13 6.22 -4.38
N VAL A 15 8.92 7.23 -3.56
CA VAL A 15 7.96 8.31 -3.77
C VAL A 15 8.60 9.63 -3.36
N SER A 16 8.16 10.72 -3.96
CA SER A 16 8.53 12.06 -3.55
C SER A 16 8.02 12.39 -2.13
N PRO A 17 8.57 13.41 -1.47
CA PRO A 17 8.07 13.85 -0.17
C PRO A 17 6.58 14.26 -0.19
N GLU A 18 6.12 14.87 -1.28
CA GLU A 18 4.73 15.30 -1.45
C GLU A 18 3.78 14.10 -1.56
N GLU A 19 4.12 13.12 -2.40
CA GLU A 19 3.36 11.86 -2.51
C GLU A 19 3.32 11.12 -1.17
N LYS A 20 4.45 11.06 -0.45
CA LYS A 20 4.50 10.45 0.89
C LYS A 20 3.56 11.16 1.87
N ARG A 21 3.44 12.50 1.79
CA ARG A 21 2.52 13.27 2.62
C ARG A 21 1.06 12.94 2.27
N MET A 22 0.74 12.87 0.98
CA MET A 22 -0.61 12.51 0.52
C MET A 22 -1.00 11.09 0.97
N LEU A 23 -0.09 10.12 0.83
CA LEU A 23 -0.30 8.74 1.29
C LEU A 23 -0.53 8.69 2.81
N ARG A 24 0.22 9.49 3.59
CA ARG A 24 0.04 9.56 5.05
C ARG A 24 -1.33 10.12 5.42
N ILE A 25 -1.78 11.18 4.76
CA ILE A 25 -3.11 11.76 4.99
C ILE A 25 -4.20 10.73 4.66
N ALA A 26 -4.05 9.99 3.56
CA ALA A 26 -4.99 8.94 3.18
C ALA A 26 -5.03 7.80 4.21
N ALA A 27 -3.88 7.36 4.71
CA ALA A 27 -3.80 6.37 5.78
C ALA A 27 -4.48 6.85 7.08
N MET A 28 -4.22 8.10 7.48
CA MET A 28 -4.84 8.72 8.66
C MET A 28 -6.36 8.79 8.54
N ARG A 29 -6.90 9.15 7.37
CA ARG A 29 -8.35 9.20 7.13
C ARG A 29 -9.03 7.83 7.28
N ARG A 30 -8.28 6.75 7.05
CA ARG A 30 -8.75 5.37 7.22
C ARG A 30 -8.45 4.79 8.61
N GLY A 31 -7.79 5.54 9.50
CA GLY A 31 -7.43 5.09 10.84
C GLY A 31 -6.38 3.97 10.87
N VAL A 32 -5.58 3.83 9.81
CA VAL A 32 -4.56 2.79 9.69
C VAL A 32 -3.16 3.41 9.59
N THR A 33 -2.13 2.61 9.84
CA THR A 33 -0.75 3.04 9.60
C THR A 33 -0.47 3.16 8.10
N LEU A 34 0.55 3.95 7.74
CA LEU A 34 0.98 4.08 6.34
C LEU A 34 1.38 2.72 5.72
N SER A 35 2.01 1.84 6.50
CA SER A 35 2.41 0.51 6.04
C SER A 35 1.22 -0.40 5.76
N GLU A 36 0.20 -0.38 6.62
CA GLU A 36 -1.05 -1.12 6.40
C GLU A 36 -1.81 -0.58 5.19
N TYR A 37 -1.90 0.74 5.06
CA TYR A 37 -2.53 1.40 3.92
C TYR A 37 -1.88 0.97 2.60
N VAL A 38 -0.55 1.01 2.52
CA VAL A 38 0.21 0.58 1.33
C VAL A 38 0.00 -0.90 1.03
N ARG A 39 -0.08 -1.75 2.06
CA ARG A 39 -0.32 -3.18 1.90
C ARG A 39 -1.70 -3.47 1.34
N GLN A 40 -2.74 -2.80 1.87
CA GLN A 40 -4.11 -2.90 1.36
C GLN A 40 -4.20 -2.44 -0.10
N ALA A 41 -3.63 -1.27 -0.40
CA ALA A 41 -3.62 -0.75 -1.77
C ALA A 41 -2.90 -1.70 -2.75
N ALA A 42 -1.79 -2.31 -2.34
CA ALA A 42 -1.08 -3.28 -3.17
C ALA A 42 -1.91 -4.57 -3.39
N GLN A 43 -2.64 -5.03 -2.38
CA GLN A 43 -3.53 -6.19 -2.48
C GLN A 43 -4.71 -5.90 -3.41
N GLU A 44 -5.37 -4.74 -3.25
CA GLU A 44 -6.45 -4.27 -4.11
C GLU A 44 -5.97 -4.20 -5.57
N ALA A 45 -4.84 -3.53 -5.82
CA ALA A 45 -4.26 -3.41 -7.16
C ALA A 45 -3.91 -4.77 -7.79
N ALA A 46 -3.45 -5.73 -6.99
CA ALA A 46 -3.20 -7.09 -7.46
C ALA A 46 -4.48 -7.85 -7.83
N GLN A 47 -5.61 -7.57 -7.16
CA GLN A 47 -6.90 -8.17 -7.48
C GLN A 47 -7.50 -7.60 -8.77
N TYR A 48 -7.41 -6.28 -8.98
CA TYR A 48 -7.91 -5.64 -10.21
C TYR A 48 -7.20 -6.08 -11.49
N ARG A 49 -5.97 -6.61 -11.39
CA ARG A 49 -5.20 -7.04 -12.56
C ARG A 49 -5.60 -8.44 -13.08
N VAL A 50 -6.52 -9.12 -12.41
CA VAL A 50 -6.94 -10.50 -12.74
C VAL A 50 -8.40 -10.57 -13.23
N ALA A 51 -9.07 -9.42 -13.41
CA ALA A 51 -10.38 -9.29 -14.04
C ALA A 51 -10.22 -8.68 -15.42
#